data_AF-A0A2A3Y4I2-F1
#
_entry.id   AF-A0A2A3Y4I2-F1
#
_cell.length_a   1.000
_cell.length_b   1.000
_cell.length_c   1.000
_cell.angle_alpha   90.00
_cell.angle_beta   90.00
_cell.angle_gamma   90.00
#
_symmetry.space_group_name_H-M   'P 1'
#
loop_
_entity.id
_entity.type
_entity.pdbx_description
1 polymer ?
#
loop_
_entity_poly.entity_id
_entity_poly.type
_entity_poly.pdbx_seq_one_letter_code
_entity_poly.pdbx_strand_id
1 'polypeptide(L)' 'MAKEVSDTTEKIARQIRLAIAEKSVAPSNEWVSKKTGITAMSIGRYLKGERAIPMPAYVAICKAFDLDPAEIMTLALNQ' A
#
# COMPACT_ATOMS: atom_id res chain seq x y z
N MET A 1 -17.09 10.50 14.95
CA MET A 1 -15.86 9.88 15.51
C MET A 1 -15.09 9.26 14.36
N ALA A 2 -14.08 9.96 13.82
CA ALA A 2 -13.15 9.32 12.90
C ALA A 2 -12.32 8.34 13.72
N LYS A 3 -12.36 7.05 13.37
CA LYS A 3 -11.42 6.08 13.94
C LYS A 3 -10.03 6.59 13.59
N GLU A 4 -9.22 6.97 14.58
CA GLU A 4 -7.81 7.24 14.38
C GLU A 4 -7.21 6.00 13.69
N VAL A 5 -6.86 6.16 12.42
CA VAL A 5 -6.09 5.15 11.73
C VAL A 5 -4.73 5.14 12.41
N SER A 6 -4.18 3.96 12.73
CA SER A 6 -2.91 3.92 13.45
C SER A 6 -1.83 4.65 12.65
N ASP A 7 -0.96 5.39 13.35
CA ASP A 7 0.20 6.08 12.77
C ASP A 7 1.02 5.14 11.86
N THR A 8 1.18 3.87 12.28
CA THR A 8 1.81 2.82 11.50
C THR A 8 1.13 2.55 10.15
N THR A 9 -0.21 2.57 10.10
CA THR A 9 -0.97 2.36 8.85
C THR A 9 -0.70 3.48 7.85
N GLU A 10 -0.70 4.74 8.31
CA GLU A 10 -0.41 5.89 7.47
C GLU A 10 1.03 5.89 6.97
N LYS A 11 1.99 5.55 7.85
CA LYS A 11 3.41 5.41 7.49
C LYS A 11 3.63 4.34 6.41
N ILE A 12 3.04 3.16 6.57
CA ILE A 12 3.12 2.09 5.57
C ILE A 12 2.50 2.55 4.24
N ALA A 13 1.28 3.09 4.28
CA ALA A 13 0.60 3.58 3.09
C ALA A 13 1.40 4.68 2.37
N ARG A 14 2.07 5.56 3.12
CA ARG A 14 2.99 6.58 2.59
C ARG A 14 4.20 5.94 1.89
N GLN A 15 4.88 4.98 2.52
CA GLN A 15 6.05 4.32 1.91
C GLN A 15 5.70 3.62 0.61
N ILE A 16 4.57 2.90 0.57
CA ILE A 16 4.10 2.26 -0.67
C ILE A 16 3.89 3.31 -1.77
N ARG A 17 3.24 4.43 -1.46
CA ARG A 17 3.02 5.52 -2.44
C ARG A 17 4.32 6.14 -2.94
N LEU A 18 5.30 6.38 -2.06
CA LEU A 18 6.61 6.90 -2.44
C LEU A 18 7.33 5.93 -3.39
N ALA A 19 7.38 4.66 -3.03
CA ALA A 19 8.02 3.64 -3.86
C ALA A 19 7.32 3.43 -5.22
N ILE A 20 5.99 3.63 -5.29
CA ILE A 20 5.26 3.64 -6.57
C ILE A 20 5.61 4.89 -7.39
N ALA A 21 5.75 6.06 -6.76
CA ALA A 21 6.05 7.32 -7.45
C ALA A 21 7.45 7.34 -8.08
N GLU A 22 8.39 6.55 -7.57
CA GLU A 22 9.73 6.38 -8.14
C GLU A 22 9.73 5.52 -9.42
N LYS A 23 8.64 4.80 -9.73
CA LYS A 23 8.55 3.99 -10.94
C LYS A 23 8.18 4.85 -12.14
N SER A 24 8.87 4.66 -13.26
CA SER A 24 8.63 5.41 -14.50
C SER A 24 7.21 5.26 -15.05
N VAL A 25 6.55 4.14 -14.77
CA VAL A 25 5.13 3.91 -15.04
C VAL A 25 4.47 3.38 -13.77
N ALA A 26 3.75 4.24 -13.07
CA ALA A 26 2.98 3.86 -11.89
C ALA A 26 1.71 3.09 -12.30
N PRO A 27 1.56 1.81 -11.94
CA PRO A 27 0.37 1.05 -12.28
C PRO A 27 -0.89 1.62 -11.60
N SER A 28 -2.01 1.61 -12.31
CA SER A 28 -3.29 2.06 -11.74
C SER A 28 -3.84 1.07 -10.71
N ASN A 29 -4.73 1.54 -9.82
CA ASN A 29 -5.43 0.67 -8.87
C ASN A 29 -6.22 -0.44 -9.57
N GLU A 30 -6.74 -0.21 -10.78
CA GLU A 30 -7.42 -1.22 -11.58
C GLU A 30 -6.48 -2.31 -12.07
N TRP A 31 -5.27 -1.94 -12.48
CA TRP A 31 -4.25 -2.90 -12.89
C TRP A 31 -3.83 -3.79 -11.72
N VAL A 32 -3.62 -3.19 -10.54
CA VAL A 32 -3.28 -3.94 -9.31
C VAL A 32 -4.45 -4.84 -8.89
N SER A 33 -5.68 -4.36 -9.05
CA SER A 33 -6.89 -5.12 -8.76
C SER A 33 -6.94 -6.42 -9.57
N LYS A 34 -6.65 -6.35 -10.88
CA LYS A 34 -6.59 -7.53 -11.76
C LYS A 34 -5.50 -8.53 -11.35
N LYS A 35 -4.37 -8.06 -10.82
CA LYS A 35 -3.27 -8.93 -10.37
C LYS A 35 -3.50 -9.57 -9.00
N THR A 36 -4.21 -8.89 -8.11
CA THR A 36 -4.31 -9.28 -6.69
C THR A 36 -5.67 -9.86 -6.33
N GLY A 37 -6.69 -9.66 -7.15
CA GLY A 37 -8.09 -9.98 -6.82
C GLY A 37 -8.73 -9.02 -5.80
N ILE A 38 -7.97 -8.03 -5.31
CA ILE A 38 -8.47 -7.00 -4.39
C ILE A 38 -9.19 -5.93 -5.22
N THR A 39 -10.33 -5.41 -4.76
CA THR A 39 -11.03 -4.36 -5.51
C THR A 39 -10.20 -3.07 -5.60
N ALA A 40 -10.26 -2.38 -6.75
CA ALA A 40 -9.56 -1.10 -6.95
C ALA A 40 -9.92 -0.06 -5.87
N MET A 41 -11.17 -0.08 -5.39
CA MET A 41 -11.62 0.75 -4.27
C MET A 41 -10.87 0.42 -2.97
N SER A 42 -10.70 -0.87 -2.65
CA SER A 42 -9.99 -1.27 -1.42
C SER A 42 -8.51 -0.90 -1.50
N ILE A 43 -7.88 -1.12 -2.66
CA ILE A 43 -6.50 -0.68 -2.93
C ILE A 43 -6.36 0.83 -2.70
N GLY A 44 -7.28 1.63 -3.26
CA GLY A 44 -7.27 3.08 -3.04
C GLY A 44 -7.38 3.48 -1.57
N ARG A 45 -8.26 2.83 -0.80
CA ARG A 45 -8.41 3.08 0.65
C ARG A 45 -7.15 2.70 1.43
N TYR A 46 -6.51 1.58 1.07
CA TYR A 46 -5.25 1.14 1.66
C TYR A 46 -4.12 2.12 1.40
N LEU A 47 -3.93 2.52 0.14
CA LEU A 47 -2.83 3.42 -0.25
C LEU A 47 -3.00 4.84 0.30
N LYS A 48 -4.25 5.26 0.58
CA LYS A 48 -4.53 6.54 1.25
C LYS A 48 -4.38 6.47 2.77
N GLY A 49 -4.20 5.28 3.35
CA GLY A 49 -4.19 5.10 4.80
C GLY A 49 -5.59 5.21 5.44
N GLU A 50 -6.68 5.24 4.65
CA GLU A 50 -8.05 5.30 5.18
C GLU A 50 -8.46 3.98 5.86
N ARG A 51 -7.74 2.89 5.58
CA ARG A 51 -7.92 1.56 6.17
C ARG A 51 -6.59 0.87 6.39
N ALA A 52 -6.48 0.17 7.51
CA ALA A 52 -5.41 -0.79 7.75
C ALA A 52 -5.36 -1.82 6.61
N ILE A 53 -4.14 -2.12 6.15
CA ILE A 53 -3.91 -3.08 5.08
C ILE A 53 -3.74 -4.46 5.72
N PRO A 54 -4.64 -5.43 5.46
CA PRO A 54 -4.44 -6.79 5.94
C PRO A 54 -3.12 -7.37 5.41
N MET A 55 -2.37 -8.13 6.20
CA MET A 55 -1.06 -8.65 5.80
C MET A 55 -1.05 -9.40 4.45
N PRO A 56 -2.04 -10.25 4.12
CA PRO A 56 -2.12 -10.87 2.79
C PRO A 56 -2.28 -9.84 1.66
N ALA A 57 -3.09 -8.80 1.88
CA ALA A 57 -3.30 -7.73 0.92
C ALA A 57 -2.05 -6.87 0.76
N TYR A 58 -1.34 -6.58 1.86
CA TYR A 58 -0.07 -5.87 1.85
C TYR A 58 0.97 -6.58 0.98
N VAL A 59 1.20 -7.87 1.23
CA VAL A 59 2.15 -8.66 0.45
C VAL A 59 1.74 -8.73 -1.02
N ALA A 60 0.45 -8.91 -1.31
CA ALA A 60 -0.04 -8.97 -2.69
C ALA A 60 0.15 -7.63 -3.44
N ILE A 61 -0.12 -6.50 -2.78
CA ILE A 61 0.06 -5.16 -3.34
C ILE A 61 1.54 -4.87 -3.60
N CYS A 62 2.42 -5.12 -2.62
CA CYS A 62 3.87 -4.97 -2.78
C CYS A 62 4.39 -5.80 -3.95
N LYS A 63 4.03 -7.09 -4.03
CA LYS A 63 4.41 -7.95 -5.16
C LYS A 63 3.86 -7.45 -6.50
N ALA A 64 2.61 -6.97 -6.54
CA ALA A 64 2.03 -6.45 -7.77
C ALA A 64 2.80 -5.23 -8.29
N PHE A 65 3.29 -4.38 -7.39
CA PHE A 65 4.11 -3.23 -7.70
C PHE A 65 5.59 -3.55 -7.85
N ASP A 66 6.04 -4.80 -7.66
CA ASP A 66 7.46 -5.16 -7.63
C ASP A 66 8.21 -4.34 -6.56
N LEU A 67 7.73 -4.44 -5.32
CA LEU A 67 8.27 -3.84 -4.10
C LEU A 67 8.59 -4.94 -3.08
N ASP A 68 9.67 -4.78 -2.32
CA ASP A 68 9.97 -5.65 -1.18
C ASP A 68 9.10 -5.26 0.04
N PRO A 69 8.22 -6.15 0.52
CA PRO A 69 7.42 -5.90 1.71
C PRO A 69 8.26 -5.65 2.98
N ALA A 70 9.44 -6.25 3.11
CA ALA A 70 10.29 -6.07 4.30
C ALA A 70 10.94 -4.68 4.31
N GLU A 71 11.39 -4.20 3.15
CA GLU A 71 11.96 -2.88 2.97
C GLU A 71 10.95 -1.77 3.29
N ILE A 72 9.75 -1.85 2.70
CA ILE A 72 8.66 -0.90 2.96
C ILE A 72 8.31 -0.82 4.44
N MET A 73 8.27 -1.97 5.13
CA MET A 73 7.96 -2.01 6.57
C MET A 73 9.09 -1.41 7.40
N THR A 74 10.34 -1.68 7.04
CA THR A 74 11.52 -1.10 7.69
C THR A 74 11.56 0.42 7.54
N LEU A 75 11.32 0.93 6.33
CA LEU A 75 11.23 2.37 6.07
C LEU A 75 10.07 3.04 6.82
N ALA A 76 8.94 2.34 6.97
CA ALA A 76 7.79 2.86 7.69
C ALA A 76 8.02 2.94 9.20
N LEU A 77 8.80 2.02 9.79
CA LEU A 77 9.05 1.97 11.24
C LEU A 77 10.18 2.89 11.70
N ASN A 78 11.11 3.25 10.80
CA ASN A 78 12.26 4.10 11.10
C ASN A 78 12.01 5.60 10.85
N GLN A 79 10.75 6.00 10.60
CA GLN A 79 10.30 7.38 10.42
C GLN A 79 9.31 7.77 11.51
#